data_AF-A0A7Z9RZD9-F1
#
_entry.id   AF-A0A7Z9RZD9-F1
#
_cell.length_a   1.000
_cell.length_b   1.000
_cell.length_c   1.000
_cell.angle_alpha   90.00
_cell.angle_beta   90.00
_cell.angle_gamma   90.00
#
_symmetry.space_group_name_H-M   'P 1'
#
loop_
_entity.id
_entity.type
_entity.pdbx_description
1 polymer ?
#
loop_
_entity_poly.entity_id
_entity_poly.type
_entity_poly.pdbx_seq_one_letter_code
_entity_poly.pdbx_strand_id
1 'polypeptide(L)'
;GRMETRIGEGVKVAVVQATEYPRGGHISIRVDPSRGAEFAVKLRVPYWSRRTKVRVNGEAVQGVKSGAYLALNRRWKRGDRIELSSLLTAHSFSGADGIGH
;
A
#
# COMPACT_ATOMS: atom_id res chain seq x y z
N GLY A 1 7.22 -8.71 0.37
CA GLY A 1 6.44 -9.85 -0.15
C GLY A 1 5.87 -9.50 -1.52
N ARG A 2 5.79 -10.48 -2.43
CA ARG A 2 5.10 -10.36 -3.71
C ARG A 2 3.75 -11.08 -3.61
N MET A 3 2.69 -10.41 -4.02
CA MET A 3 1.36 -11.00 -4.15
C MET A 3 0.86 -10.80 -5.58
N GLU A 4 0.04 -11.70 -6.07
CA GLU A 4 -0.57 -11.61 -7.39
C GLU A 4 -2.08 -11.72 -7.23
N THR A 5 -2.80 -10.81 -7.87
CA THR A 5 -4.26 -10.76 -7.79
C THR A 5 -4.87 -10.54 -9.16
N ARG A 6 -6.18 -10.75 -9.28
CA ARG A 6 -6.96 -10.45 -10.48
C ARG A 6 -8.02 -9.43 -10.13
N ILE A 7 -8.15 -8.40 -10.95
CA ILE A 7 -9.11 -7.32 -10.78
C ILE A 7 -9.95 -7.14 -12.04
N GLY A 8 -11.20 -6.69 -11.88
CA GLY A 8 -12.10 -6.38 -12.99
C GLY A 8 -12.21 -7.51 -14.01
N GLU A 9 -12.15 -7.17 -15.31
CA GLU A 9 -12.19 -8.01 -16.52
C GLU A 9 -11.09 -9.11 -16.62
N GLY A 10 -10.62 -9.66 -15.50
CA GLY A 10 -9.59 -10.70 -15.46
C GLY A 10 -8.16 -10.17 -15.59
N VAL A 11 -7.95 -8.87 -15.38
CA VAL A 11 -6.61 -8.27 -15.45
C VAL A 11 -5.76 -8.78 -14.28
N LYS A 12 -4.68 -9.50 -14.61
CA LYS A 12 -3.67 -9.94 -13.63
C LYS A 12 -2.85 -8.74 -13.18
N VAL A 13 -2.71 -8.57 -11.88
CA VAL A 13 -1.91 -7.51 -11.25
C VAL A 13 -0.98 -8.13 -10.23
N ALA A 14 0.32 -8.01 -10.49
CA ALA A 14 1.32 -8.32 -9.49
C ALA A 14 1.56 -7.09 -8.63
N VAL A 15 1.47 -7.25 -7.32
CA VAL A 15 1.73 -6.22 -6.33
C VAL A 15 2.94 -6.65 -5.50
N VAL A 16 3.99 -5.85 -5.54
CA VAL A 16 5.22 -6.10 -4.77
C VAL A 16 5.29 -5.09 -3.66
N GLN A 17 5.06 -5.54 -2.43
CA GLN A 17 5.22 -4.72 -1.24
C GLN A 17 6.61 -4.95 -0.66
N ALA A 18 7.43 -3.90 -0.66
CA ALA A 18 8.66 -3.80 0.09
C ALA A 18 8.42 -2.90 1.29
N THR A 19 8.64 -3.42 2.50
CA THR A 19 8.61 -2.62 3.72
C THR A 19 9.81 -3.02 4.56
N GLU A 20 10.44 -2.03 5.16
CA GLU A 20 11.55 -2.24 6.09
C GLU A 20 11.07 -2.29 7.54
N TYR A 21 9.77 -2.53 7.75
CA TYR A 21 9.20 -2.72 9.08
C TYR A 21 9.84 -3.96 9.75
N PRO A 22 10.22 -3.88 11.05
CA PRO A 22 9.99 -2.77 12.00
C PRO A 22 11.06 -1.67 12.03
N ARG A 23 12.17 -1.80 11.29
CA ARG A 23 13.30 -0.85 11.35
C ARG A 23 13.05 0.48 10.61
N GLY A 24 12.13 0.50 9.65
CA GLY A 24 11.84 1.68 8.84
C GLY A 24 10.34 1.98 8.71
N GLY A 25 9.99 3.27 8.84
CA GLY A 25 8.64 3.79 8.59
C GLY A 25 8.29 3.95 7.10
N HIS A 26 9.03 3.29 6.21
CA HIS A 26 8.86 3.38 4.76
C HIS A 26 8.28 2.08 4.19
N ILE A 27 7.21 2.21 3.40
CA ILE A 27 6.54 1.13 2.71
C ILE A 27 6.45 1.52 1.23
N SER A 28 7.03 0.70 0.37
CA SER A 28 6.96 0.84 -1.08
C SER A 28 6.12 -0.28 -1.66
N ILE A 29 5.07 0.06 -2.39
CA ILE A 29 4.20 -0.88 -3.08
C ILE A 29 4.34 -0.62 -4.57
N ARG A 30 4.84 -1.60 -5.31
CA ARG A 30 4.91 -1.56 -6.77
C ARG A 30 3.73 -2.29 -7.35
N VAL A 31 3.05 -1.67 -8.31
CA VAL A 31 1.89 -2.21 -9.01
C VAL A 31 2.30 -2.54 -10.44
N ASP A 32 2.15 -3.80 -10.83
CA ASP A 32 2.56 -4.34 -12.13
C ASP A 32 1.35 -5.05 -12.77
N PRO A 33 0.39 -4.28 -13.31
CA PRO A 33 -0.73 -4.86 -14.04
C PRO A 33 -0.25 -5.36 -15.41
N SER A 34 -0.80 -6.50 -15.85
CA SER A 34 -0.49 -7.10 -17.16
C SER A 34 -0.91 -6.21 -18.33
N ARG A 35 -1.90 -5.34 -18.13
CA ARG A 35 -2.36 -4.30 -19.07
C ARG A 35 -2.82 -3.08 -18.26
N GLY A 36 -2.66 -1.88 -18.80
CA GLY A 36 -3.07 -0.64 -18.12
C GLY A 36 -4.57 -0.59 -17.87
N ALA A 37 -4.97 -0.67 -16.60
CA ALA A 37 -6.36 -0.80 -16.15
C ALA A 37 -6.67 0.24 -15.07
N GLU A 38 -7.93 0.65 -14.99
CA GLU A 38 -8.42 1.58 -13.98
C GLU A 38 -9.02 0.82 -12.81
N PHE A 39 -8.51 1.08 -11.61
CA PHE A 39 -9.02 0.47 -10.39
C PHE A 39 -8.64 1.28 -9.14
N ALA A 40 -9.45 1.11 -8.10
CA ALA A 40 -9.21 1.74 -6.81
C ALA A 40 -8.30 0.85 -5.94
N VAL A 41 -7.11 1.35 -5.60
CA VAL A 41 -6.27 0.74 -4.57
C VAL A 41 -6.66 1.32 -3.23
N LYS A 42 -7.23 0.48 -2.35
CA LYS A 42 -7.58 0.87 -0.97
C LYS A 42 -6.42 0.56 -0.04
N LEU A 43 -5.75 1.59 0.42
CA LEU A 43 -4.66 1.46 1.37
C LEU A 43 -5.16 1.76 2.79
N ARG A 44 -4.96 0.81 3.71
CA ARG A 44 -5.31 1.00 5.11
C ARG A 44 -4.26 1.90 5.78
N VAL A 45 -4.69 3.07 6.24
CA VAL A 45 -3.85 3.95 7.06
C VAL A 45 -4.13 3.63 8.52
N PRO A 46 -3.21 2.98 9.25
CA PRO A 46 -3.46 2.65 10.64
C PRO A 46 -3.69 3.90 11.49
N TYR A 47 -4.55 3.81 12.50
CA TYR A 47 -4.92 4.94 13.35
C TYR A 47 -3.72 5.50 14.14
N TRP A 48 -2.77 4.64 14.49
CA TRP A 48 -1.56 5.01 15.23
C TRP A 48 -0.63 5.94 14.43
N SER A 49 -0.74 5.93 13.10
CA SER A 49 0.13 6.66 12.19
C SER A 49 -0.27 8.14 12.04
N ARG A 50 0.13 8.99 12.99
CA ARG A 50 -0.25 10.42 13.07
C ARG A 50 0.26 11.29 11.90
N ARG A 51 1.40 10.96 11.28
CA ARG A 51 1.96 11.68 10.12
C ARG A 51 2.30 10.72 9.00
N THR A 52 1.26 10.27 8.29
CA THR A 52 1.42 9.44 7.09
C THR A 52 1.48 10.32 5.85
N LYS A 53 2.54 10.19 5.06
CA LYS A 53 2.64 10.76 3.72
C LYS A 53 2.50 9.64 2.72
N VAL A 54 1.61 9.81 1.75
CA VAL A 54 1.45 8.87 0.63
C VAL A 54 1.86 9.58 -0.65
N ARG A 55 2.64 8.90 -1.48
CA ARG A 55 3.04 9.36 -2.80
C ARG A 55 2.72 8.28 -3.81
N VAL A 56 2.29 8.68 -5.00
CA VAL A 56 2.11 7.77 -6.14
C VAL A 56 2.97 8.27 -7.27
N ASN A 57 3.94 7.45 -7.68
CA ASN A 57 4.93 7.76 -8.70
C ASN A 57 5.64 9.11 -8.45
N GLY A 58 5.93 9.42 -7.17
CA GLY A 58 6.52 10.67 -6.72
C GLY A 58 5.53 11.80 -6.40
N GLU A 59 4.28 11.74 -6.86
CA GLU A 59 3.26 12.76 -6.59
C GLU A 59 2.62 12.57 -5.21
N ALA A 60 2.60 13.63 -4.40
CA ALA A 60 1.99 13.59 -3.08
C ALA A 60 0.46 13.49 -3.18
N VAL A 61 -0.10 12.46 -2.53
CA VAL A 61 -1.55 12.29 -2.44
C VAL A 61 -2.07 13.03 -1.22
N GLN A 62 -3.09 13.85 -1.43
CA GLN A 62 -3.80 14.57 -0.38
C GLN A 62 -4.98 13.74 0.15
N GLY A 63 -5.52 14.10 1.31
CA GLY A 63 -6.66 13.40 1.91
C GLY A 63 -6.31 12.13 2.68
N VAL A 64 -5.03 11.92 3.01
CA VAL A 64 -4.58 10.83 3.87
C VAL A 64 -5.08 11.08 5.30
N LYS A 65 -6.01 10.24 5.78
CA LYS A 65 -6.54 10.29 7.15
C LYS A 65 -6.10 9.06 7.94
N SER A 66 -5.56 9.26 9.13
CA SER A 66 -5.21 8.17 10.05
C SER A 66 -6.47 7.44 10.52
N GLY A 67 -6.44 6.10 10.52
CA GLY A 67 -7.58 5.28 10.91
C GLY A 67 -8.62 5.09 9.80
N ALA A 68 -8.34 5.56 8.58
CA ALA A 68 -9.22 5.42 7.42
C ALA A 68 -8.54 4.64 6.28
N TYR A 69 -9.34 4.29 5.29
CA TYR A 69 -8.85 3.75 4.03
C TYR A 69 -8.65 4.88 3.02
N LEU A 70 -7.43 5.01 2.50
CA LEU A 70 -7.15 5.88 1.37
C LEU A 70 -7.47 5.12 0.09
N ALA A 71 -8.48 5.55 -0.65
CA ALA A 71 -8.81 5.00 -1.96
C ALA A 71 -8.10 5.79 -3.05
N LEU A 72 -7.16 5.14 -3.74
CA LEU A 72 -6.45 5.68 -4.89
C LEU A 72 -7.14 5.18 -6.17
N ASN A 73 -8.10 5.93 -6.68
CA ASN A 73 -8.77 5.61 -7.94
C ASN A 73 -8.02 6.24 -9.11
N ARG A 74 -7.29 5.42 -9.87
CA ARG A 74 -6.58 5.86 -11.07
C ARG A 74 -6.36 4.71 -12.04
N ARG A 75 -5.95 5.06 -13.25
CA ARG A 75 -5.41 4.11 -14.22
C ARG A 75 -3.98 3.75 -13.85
N TRP A 76 -3.76 2.49 -13.50
CA TRP A 76 -2.45 1.94 -13.16
C TRP A 76 -1.80 1.33 -14.38
N LYS A 77 -0.49 1.50 -14.50
CA LYS A 77 0.35 0.89 -15.52
C LYS A 77 1.49 0.11 -14.88
N ARG A 78 2.09 -0.76 -15.68
CA ARG A 78 3.27 -1.54 -15.28
C ARG A 78 4.37 -0.61 -14.76
N GLY A 79 4.78 -0.84 -13.50
CA GLY A 79 5.84 -0.07 -12.86
C GLY A 79 5.38 1.11 -12.02
N ASP A 80 4.08 1.38 -11.91
CA ASP A 80 3.56 2.36 -10.95
C ASP A 80 4.02 2.00 -9.53
N ARG A 81 4.33 3.04 -8.75
CA ARG A 81 4.84 2.90 -7.39
C ARG A 81 4.02 3.74 -6.43
N ILE A 82 3.62 3.15 -5.32
CA ILE A 82 2.97 3.82 -4.20
C ILE A 82 3.96 3.79 -3.05
N GLU A 83 4.30 4.95 -2.53
CA GLU A 83 5.24 5.11 -1.43
C GLU A 83 4.50 5.67 -0.25
N LEU A 84 4.66 5.02 0.88
CA LEU A 84 4.15 5.44 2.17
C LEU A 84 5.30 5.70 3.10
N SER A 85 5.36 6.92 3.59
CA SER A 85 6.32 7.33 4.60
C SER A 85 5.53 7.75 5.82
N SER A 86 5.58 6.94 6.87
CA SER A 86 5.08 7.35 8.17
C SER A 86 6.23 7.84 9.02
N LEU A 87 6.10 9.06 9.53
CA LEU A 87 6.92 9.53 10.65
C LEU A 87 6.31 8.94 11.92
N LEU A 88 6.56 7.66 12.20
CA LEU A 88 6.19 7.09 13.50
C LEU A 88 7.21 6.12 14.06
N THR A 89 7.57 6.42 15.30
CA THR A 89 8.05 5.50 16.34
C THR A 89 7.20 4.23 16.31
N ALA A 90 7.81 3.12 15.89
CA ALA A 90 7.16 1.81 15.87
C ALA A 90 6.73 1.42 17.28
N HIS A 91 5.47 1.65 17.62
CA HIS A 91 4.85 0.90 18.71
C HIS A 91 4.51 -0.47 18.12
N SER A 92 5.33 -1.45 18.50
CA SER A 92 5.26 -2.85 18.11
C SER A 92 3.83 -3.34 17.90
N PHE A 93 3.45 -3.56 16.64
CA PHE A 93 2.30 -4.41 16.33
C PHE A 93 2.79 -5.86 16.36
N SER A 94 2.67 -6.50 17.52
CA SER A 94 2.80 -7.96 17.65
C SER A 94 1.60 -8.59 16.95
N GLY A 95 1.79 -9.01 15.69
CA GLY A 95 0.83 -9.87 15.02
C GLY A 95 0.88 -11.23 15.67
N ALA A 96 -0.11 -11.54 16.50
CA ALA A 96 -0.34 -12.88 17.04
C ALA A 96 -0.61 -13.84 15.88
N ASP A 97 0.35 -14.71 15.60
CA ASP A 97 0.19 -15.97 14.90
C ASP A 97 -0.64 -16.94 15.74
N GLY A 98 -1.96 -16.73 15.75
CA GLY A 98 -2.92 -17.76 16.14
C GLY A 98 -3.09 -18.78 15.02
N ILE A 99 -2.10 -19.66 14.80
CA ILE A 99 -2.30 -20.88 14.02
C ILE A 99 -3.01 -21.87 14.94
N GLY A 100 -4.34 -21.93 14.84
CA GLY A 100 -5.12 -23.02 15.41
C GLY A 100 -5.12 -24.20 14.46
N HIS A 101 -4.56 -25.32 14.90
CA HIS A 101 -4.92 -26.68 14.50
C HIS A 101 -4.75 -27.59 15.72
#